data_AF-A0A0M4CLX4-F1
#
_entry.id   AF-A0A0M4CLX4-F1
#
_cell.length_a   1.000
_cell.length_b   1.000
_cell.length_c   1.000
_cell.angle_alpha   90.00
_cell.angle_beta   90.00
_cell.angle_gamma   90.00
#
_symmetry.space_group_name_H-M   'P 1'
#
loop_
_entity.id
_entity.type
_entity.pdbx_description
1 polymer ?
#
loop_
_entity_poly.entity_id
_entity_poly.type
_entity_poly.pdbx_seq_one_letter_code
_entity_poly.pdbx_strand_id
1 'polypeptide(L)'
;MGKVEGPLKTVLQNPTQVTGVWVRSGQDRTDGTGMILDEPDKATLANGVVSFTAVPGPAVLVLERTRGRPTTMKIMVGTADSSLADAVKAASVANHLDSHRLAQLVGMIEATQKNAADAAAAATRAETARNQAESMVTSKITAMAPMVWIHHGTGTPTLASFPGARVGDVIRRMSDGQEWRVDP
;
A
#
# COMPACT_ATOMS: atom_id res chain seq x y z
N MET A 1 -31.93 -21.13 -1.40
CA MET A 1 -32.09 -19.87 -2.17
C MET A 1 -33.13 -19.03 -1.44
N GLY A 2 -32.94 -17.71 -1.38
CA GLY A 2 -33.89 -16.80 -0.72
C GLY A 2 -34.81 -16.15 -1.74
N LYS A 3 -36.11 -16.07 -1.43
CA LYS A 3 -37.06 -15.31 -2.25
C LYS A 3 -36.98 -13.83 -1.88
N VAL A 4 -36.96 -12.97 -2.89
CA VAL A 4 -37.07 -11.52 -2.71
C VAL A 4 -38.31 -11.04 -3.43
N GLU A 5 -39.18 -10.35 -2.71
CA GLU A 5 -40.38 -9.77 -3.29
C GLU A 5 -40.71 -8.38 -2.72
N GLY A 6 -41.34 -7.55 -3.53
CA GLY A 6 -41.83 -6.26 -3.06
C GLY A 6 -42.14 -5.28 -4.18
N PRO A 7 -42.86 -4.20 -3.84
CA PRO A 7 -43.26 -3.20 -4.82
C PRO A 7 -42.07 -2.30 -5.19
N LEU A 8 -41.85 -2.03 -6.48
CA LEU A 8 -40.76 -1.15 -6.94
C LEU A 8 -40.82 0.27 -6.36
N LYS A 9 -42.02 0.74 -6.04
CA LYS A 9 -42.25 2.08 -5.45
C LYS A 9 -41.56 2.29 -4.10
N THR A 10 -41.21 1.23 -3.38
CA THR A 10 -40.50 1.37 -2.09
C THR A 10 -39.02 1.66 -2.25
N VAL A 11 -38.47 1.39 -3.44
CA VAL A 11 -37.03 1.54 -3.73
C VAL A 11 -36.77 2.52 -4.88
N LEU A 12 -37.79 2.91 -5.63
CA LEU A 12 -37.70 3.84 -6.76
C LEU A 12 -38.75 4.95 -6.65
N GLN A 13 -38.35 6.17 -7.00
CA GLN A 13 -39.27 7.31 -7.10
C GLN A 13 -40.21 7.23 -8.32
N ASN A 14 -39.73 6.67 -9.44
CA ASN A 14 -40.49 6.60 -10.71
C ASN A 14 -40.60 5.15 -11.24
N PRO A 15 -41.37 4.27 -10.58
CA PRO A 15 -41.44 2.85 -10.92
C PRO A 15 -42.19 2.57 -12.23
N THR A 16 -43.04 3.48 -12.71
CA THR A 16 -43.86 3.32 -13.92
C THR A 16 -43.06 3.29 -15.22
N GLN A 17 -41.80 3.72 -15.19
CA GLN A 17 -40.91 3.71 -16.35
C GLN A 17 -40.13 2.40 -16.50
N VAL A 18 -40.29 1.44 -15.57
CA VAL A 18 -39.60 0.15 -15.60
C VAL A 18 -40.43 -0.84 -16.42
N THR A 19 -39.84 -1.35 -17.50
CA THR A 19 -40.46 -2.32 -18.42
C THR A 19 -40.01 -3.75 -18.16
N GLY A 20 -38.86 -3.92 -17.53
CA GLY A 20 -38.27 -5.22 -17.25
C GLY A 20 -37.34 -5.15 -16.05
N VAL A 21 -37.19 -6.28 -15.36
CA VAL A 21 -36.29 -6.43 -14.22
C VAL A 21 -35.49 -7.69 -14.42
N TRP A 22 -34.17 -7.56 -14.30
CA TRP A 22 -33.22 -8.64 -14.39
C TRP A 22 -32.40 -8.70 -13.12
N VAL A 23 -32.02 -9.89 -12.70
CA VAL A 23 -31.21 -10.14 -11.51
C VAL A 23 -29.98 -10.90 -11.95
N ARG A 24 -28.81 -10.42 -11.57
CA ARG A 24 -27.55 -11.09 -11.84
C ARG A 24 -26.69 -11.12 -10.60
N SER A 25 -25.72 -12.03 -10.56
CA SER A 25 -24.69 -11.99 -9.52
C SER A 25 -23.90 -10.68 -9.61
N GLY A 26 -23.43 -10.17 -8.47
CA GLY A 26 -22.54 -9.00 -8.49
C GLY A 26 -21.19 -9.30 -9.13
N GLN A 27 -20.70 -10.54 -8.98
CA GLN A 27 -19.47 -11.09 -9.55
C GLN A 27 -19.59 -12.61 -9.65
N ASP A 28 -18.78 -13.22 -10.51
CA ASP A 28 -18.61 -14.68 -10.52
C ASP A 28 -18.11 -15.17 -9.17
N ARG A 29 -18.79 -16.16 -8.58
CA ARG A 29 -18.39 -16.71 -7.27
C ARG A 29 -18.79 -18.15 -7.11
N THR A 30 -18.02 -18.88 -6.31
CA THR A 30 -18.36 -20.25 -5.91
C THR A 30 -19.38 -20.25 -4.77
N ASP A 31 -20.39 -21.12 -4.85
CA ASP A 31 -21.34 -21.39 -3.79
C ASP A 31 -21.38 -22.88 -3.51
N GLY A 32 -20.60 -23.35 -2.53
CA GLY A 32 -20.57 -24.70 -1.96
C GLY A 32 -20.39 -25.86 -2.94
N THR A 33 -21.38 -26.07 -3.80
CA THR A 33 -21.51 -27.14 -4.79
C THR A 33 -21.40 -26.68 -6.25
N GLY A 34 -21.32 -25.37 -6.52
CA GLY A 34 -21.27 -24.85 -7.90
C GLY A 34 -20.68 -23.45 -8.06
N MET A 35 -20.68 -22.97 -9.31
CA MET A 35 -20.25 -21.62 -9.69
C MET A 35 -21.47 -20.79 -10.09
N ILE A 36 -21.63 -19.63 -9.45
CA ILE A 36 -22.59 -18.61 -9.83
C ILE A 36 -21.90 -17.70 -10.84
N LEU A 37 -22.48 -17.62 -12.03
CA LEU A 37 -22.02 -16.73 -13.09
C LEU A 37 -22.73 -15.37 -13.01
N ASP A 38 -22.10 -14.34 -13.56
CA ASP A 38 -22.71 -13.03 -13.83
C ASP A 38 -23.64 -13.08 -15.06
N GLU A 39 -24.52 -14.08 -15.11
CA GLU A 39 -25.55 -14.18 -16.14
C GLU A 39 -26.86 -13.59 -15.60
N PRO A 40 -27.51 -12.67 -16.35
CA PRO A 40 -28.77 -12.07 -15.92
C PRO A 40 -29.95 -13.03 -16.09
N ASP A 41 -30.65 -13.27 -14.99
CA ASP A 41 -31.94 -13.98 -14.96
C ASP A 41 -33.11 -12.98 -14.93
N LYS A 42 -34.23 -13.34 -15.55
CA LYS A 42 -35.39 -12.45 -15.65
C LYS A 42 -36.25 -12.55 -14.39
N ALA A 43 -36.38 -11.45 -13.67
CA ALA A 43 -37.30 -11.39 -12.54
C ALA A 43 -38.75 -11.21 -13.02
N THR A 44 -39.70 -11.73 -12.24
CA THR A 44 -41.12 -11.52 -12.50
C THR A 44 -41.50 -10.11 -12.07
N LEU A 45 -42.11 -9.35 -12.98
CA LEU A 45 -42.67 -8.02 -12.71
C LEU A 45 -44.16 -8.03 -13.02
N ALA A 46 -44.99 -7.93 -11.98
CA ALA A 46 -46.45 -7.91 -12.10
C ALA A 46 -47.04 -6.79 -11.24
N ASN A 47 -47.86 -5.91 -11.83
CA ASN A 47 -48.51 -4.79 -11.12
C ASN A 47 -47.53 -3.91 -10.31
N GLY A 48 -46.30 -3.74 -10.80
CA GLY A 48 -45.25 -2.98 -10.12
C GLY A 48 -44.62 -3.70 -8.92
N VAL A 49 -44.92 -4.98 -8.71
CA VAL A 49 -44.29 -5.87 -7.73
C VAL A 49 -43.29 -6.75 -8.44
N VAL A 50 -42.07 -6.77 -7.92
CA VAL A 50 -40.99 -7.64 -8.38
C VAL A 50 -40.95 -8.88 -7.49
N SER A 51 -40.75 -10.04 -8.10
CA SER A 51 -40.52 -11.31 -7.40
C SER A 51 -39.47 -12.14 -8.13
N PHE A 52 -38.49 -12.64 -7.38
CA PHE A 52 -37.47 -13.56 -7.89
C PHE A 52 -36.88 -14.40 -6.75
N THR A 53 -36.19 -15.47 -7.11
CA THR A 53 -35.45 -16.32 -6.19
C THR A 53 -33.98 -16.27 -6.58
N ALA A 54 -33.09 -16.07 -5.61
CA ALA A 54 -31.66 -15.98 -5.88
C ALA A 54 -30.83 -16.69 -4.81
N VAL A 55 -29.60 -17.04 -5.18
CA VAL A 55 -28.64 -17.61 -4.24
C VAL A 55 -28.19 -16.54 -3.24
N PRO A 56 -28.11 -16.84 -1.93
CA PRO A 56 -27.75 -15.87 -0.91
C PRO A 56 -26.40 -15.20 -1.18
N GLY A 57 -26.34 -13.88 -1.00
CA GLY A 57 -25.15 -13.07 -1.26
C GLY A 57 -25.42 -11.80 -2.06
N PRO A 58 -24.35 -11.10 -2.49
CA PRO A 58 -24.45 -9.86 -3.23
C PRO A 58 -24.96 -10.12 -4.66
N ALA A 59 -25.98 -9.35 -5.06
CA ALA A 59 -26.58 -9.40 -6.38
C ALA A 59 -26.86 -7.99 -6.90
N VAL A 60 -27.12 -7.89 -8.20
CA VAL A 60 -27.45 -6.64 -8.88
C VAL A 60 -28.79 -6.79 -9.58
N LEU A 61 -29.71 -5.89 -9.24
CA LEU A 61 -30.95 -5.68 -9.98
C LEU A 61 -30.68 -4.72 -11.13
N VAL A 62 -30.96 -5.15 -12.36
CA VAL A 62 -30.92 -4.32 -13.56
C VAL A 62 -32.36 -3.99 -13.95
N LEU A 63 -32.69 -2.70 -13.88
CA LEU A 63 -33.99 -2.14 -14.19
C LEU A 63 -33.96 -1.64 -15.63
N GLU A 64 -34.67 -2.33 -16.50
CA GLU A 64 -34.86 -1.92 -17.87
C GLU A 64 -35.95 -0.84 -17.92
N ARG A 65 -35.66 0.27 -18.61
CA ARG A 65 -36.55 1.43 -18.67
C ARG A 65 -37.13 1.59 -20.06
N THR A 66 -38.36 2.10 -20.16
CA THR A 66 -39.02 2.41 -21.44
C THR A 66 -38.18 3.35 -22.32
N ARG A 67 -37.42 4.27 -21.69
CA ARG A 67 -36.47 5.17 -22.36
C ARG A 67 -35.24 5.38 -21.46
N GLY A 68 -34.07 5.43 -22.10
CA GLY A 68 -32.80 5.73 -21.43
C GLY A 68 -31.96 4.49 -21.09
N ARG A 69 -30.88 4.70 -20.34
CA ARG A 69 -29.98 3.61 -19.93
C ARG A 69 -30.61 2.76 -18.82
N PRO A 70 -30.41 1.44 -18.83
CA PRO A 70 -30.79 0.58 -17.71
C PRO A 70 -30.19 1.10 -16.40
N THR A 71 -30.98 1.10 -15.34
CA THR A 71 -30.53 1.52 -14.02
C THR A 71 -30.18 0.28 -13.20
N THR A 72 -29.02 0.27 -12.55
CA THR A 72 -28.60 -0.86 -11.73
C THR A 72 -28.70 -0.51 -10.25
N MET A 73 -29.06 -1.50 -9.44
CA MET A 73 -29.19 -1.36 -7.99
C MET A 73 -28.57 -2.58 -7.31
N LYS A 74 -27.69 -2.32 -6.33
CA LYS A 74 -27.10 -3.40 -5.53
C LYS A 74 -28.13 -3.90 -4.54
N ILE A 75 -28.22 -5.22 -4.39
CA ILE A 75 -29.05 -5.91 -3.40
C ILE A 75 -28.24 -6.98 -2.68
N MET A 76 -28.67 -7.29 -1.46
CA MET A 76 -28.12 -8.39 -0.68
C MET A 76 -29.23 -9.40 -0.44
N VAL A 77 -29.05 -10.61 -0.98
CA VAL A 77 -30.01 -11.70 -0.85
C VAL A 77 -29.67 -12.51 0.40
N GLY A 78 -30.62 -12.61 1.32
CA GLY A 78 -30.47 -13.42 2.53
C GLY A 78 -30.71 -14.91 2.27
N THR A 79 -30.49 -15.72 3.32
CA THR A 79 -30.87 -17.15 3.31
C THR A 79 -32.36 -17.37 3.51
N ALA A 80 -33.05 -16.42 4.17
CA ALA A 80 -34.49 -16.39 4.34
C ALA A 80 -35.17 -15.45 3.33
N ASP A 81 -36.48 -15.63 3.16
CA ASP A 81 -37.30 -14.75 2.34
C ASP A 81 -37.29 -13.32 2.89
N SER A 82 -37.21 -12.34 2.00
CA SER A 82 -37.03 -10.94 2.39
C SER A 82 -37.75 -9.98 1.45
N SER A 83 -38.08 -8.81 1.98
CA SER A 83 -38.66 -7.75 1.15
C SER A 83 -37.59 -7.12 0.25
N LEU A 84 -38.01 -6.62 -0.92
CA LEU A 84 -37.11 -5.86 -1.81
C LEU A 84 -36.48 -4.66 -1.09
N ALA A 85 -37.22 -3.99 -0.22
CA ALA A 85 -36.71 -2.85 0.55
C ALA A 85 -35.60 -3.28 1.53
N ASP A 86 -35.78 -4.41 2.22
CA ASP A 86 -34.78 -4.95 3.15
C ASP A 86 -33.53 -5.41 2.43
N ALA A 87 -33.67 -6.07 1.27
CA ALA A 87 -32.55 -6.51 0.44
C ALA A 87 -31.69 -5.33 -0.05
N VAL A 88 -32.32 -4.22 -0.46
CA VAL A 88 -31.63 -2.98 -0.86
C VAL A 88 -30.97 -2.31 0.35
N LYS A 89 -31.67 -2.24 1.48
CA LYS A 89 -31.13 -1.65 2.72
C LYS A 89 -29.91 -2.43 3.22
N ALA A 90 -29.97 -3.75 3.21
CA ALA A 90 -28.86 -4.63 3.56
C ALA A 90 -27.64 -4.40 2.66
N ALA A 91 -27.85 -4.23 1.35
CA ALA A 91 -26.76 -3.88 0.43
C ALA A 91 -26.14 -2.52 0.70
N SER A 92 -26.95 -1.52 1.08
CA SER A 92 -26.44 -0.19 1.46
C SER A 92 -25.54 -0.26 2.69
N VAL A 93 -25.94 -1.03 3.71
CA VAL A 93 -25.14 -1.24 4.93
C VAL A 93 -23.83 -1.95 4.62
N ALA A 94 -23.87 -3.03 3.82
CA ALA A 94 -22.67 -3.75 3.39
C ALA A 94 -21.70 -2.84 2.64
N ASN A 95 -22.19 -2.05 1.67
CA ASN A 95 -21.38 -1.11 0.90
C ASN A 95 -20.76 0.01 1.77
N HIS A 96 -21.44 0.43 2.84
CA HIS A 96 -20.88 1.39 3.79
C HIS A 96 -19.73 0.80 4.61
N LEU A 97 -19.85 -0.45 5.05
CA LEU A 97 -18.79 -1.17 5.76
C LEU A 97 -17.54 -1.36 4.88
N ASP A 98 -17.74 -1.71 3.61
CA ASP A 98 -16.63 -1.86 2.64
C ASP A 98 -15.95 -0.51 2.38
N SER A 99 -16.72 0.57 2.22
CA SER A 99 -16.18 1.92 2.03
C SER A 99 -15.38 2.39 3.25
N HIS A 100 -15.85 2.08 4.46
CA HIS A 100 -15.14 2.41 5.70
C HIS A 100 -13.81 1.67 5.80
N ARG A 101 -13.80 0.37 5.47
CA ARG A 101 -12.56 -0.44 5.43
C ARG A 101 -11.58 0.07 4.39
N LEU A 102 -12.05 0.45 3.21
CA LEU A 102 -11.20 1.05 2.17
C LEU A 102 -10.60 2.38 2.63
N ALA A 103 -11.38 3.24 3.28
CA ALA A 103 -10.86 4.49 3.85
C ALA A 103 -9.79 4.26 4.92
N GLN A 104 -9.98 3.26 5.80
CA GLN A 104 -8.97 2.87 6.79
C GLN A 104 -7.67 2.39 6.13
N LEU A 105 -7.77 1.57 5.08
CA LEU A 105 -6.60 1.09 4.34
C LEU A 105 -5.85 2.23 3.64
N VAL A 106 -6.56 3.17 3.03
CA VAL A 106 -5.95 4.38 2.44
C VAL A 106 -5.19 5.17 3.51
N GLY A 107 -5.80 5.41 4.67
CA GLY A 107 -5.13 6.11 5.78
C GLY A 107 -3.88 5.38 6.29
N MET A 108 -3.89 4.04 6.33
CA MET A 108 -2.70 3.25 6.70
C MET A 108 -1.59 3.35 5.65
N ILE A 109 -1.94 3.35 4.35
CA ILE A 109 -0.97 3.52 3.26
C ILE A 109 -0.33 4.91 3.32
N GLU A 110 -1.12 5.96 3.51
CA GLU A 110 -0.63 7.34 3.65
C GLU A 110 0.31 7.48 4.85
N ALA A 111 -0.06 6.91 6.01
CA ALA A 111 0.79 6.91 7.20
C ALA A 111 2.11 6.16 6.97
N THR A 112 2.05 5.02 6.27
CA THR A 112 3.24 4.23 5.95
C THR A 112 4.18 4.98 4.99
N GLN A 113 3.63 5.63 3.96
CA GLN A 113 4.43 6.46 3.04
C GLN A 113 5.09 7.63 3.77
N LYS A 114 4.38 8.31 4.67
CA LYS A 114 4.93 9.39 5.48
C LYS A 114 6.08 8.91 6.36
N ASN A 115 5.89 7.80 7.07
CA ASN A 115 6.94 7.22 7.91
C ASN A 115 8.16 6.80 7.09
N ALA A 116 7.96 6.25 5.89
CA ALA A 116 9.05 5.91 4.98
C ALA A 116 9.83 7.15 4.49
N ALA A 117 9.13 8.25 4.20
CA ALA A 117 9.76 9.52 3.84
C ALA A 117 10.56 10.11 5.00
N ASP A 118 10.02 10.07 6.22
CA ASP A 118 10.71 10.54 7.43
C ASP A 118 11.95 9.69 7.74
N ALA A 119 11.85 8.36 7.57
CA ALA A 119 12.98 7.45 7.74
C ALA A 119 14.07 7.69 6.68
N ALA A 120 13.71 7.92 5.42
CA ALA A 120 14.64 8.26 4.36
C ALA A 120 15.34 9.61 4.64
N ALA A 121 14.59 10.61 5.11
CA ALA A 121 15.17 11.90 5.50
C ALA A 121 16.13 11.76 6.69
N ALA A 122 15.80 10.93 7.68
CA ALA A 122 16.67 10.64 8.82
C ALA A 122 17.96 9.92 8.38
N ALA A 123 17.85 8.94 7.47
CA ALA A 123 19.02 8.25 6.92
C ALA A 123 19.97 9.21 6.17
N THR A 124 19.44 10.09 5.34
CA THR A 124 20.23 11.10 4.63
C THR A 124 20.93 12.07 5.59
N ARG A 125 20.26 12.49 6.67
CA ARG A 125 20.88 13.34 7.70
C ARG A 125 21.99 12.60 8.44
N ALA A 126 21.77 11.33 8.79
CA ALA A 126 22.78 10.50 9.46
C ALA A 126 24.03 10.32 8.58
N GLU A 127 23.83 10.05 7.29
CA GLU A 127 24.91 9.92 6.32
C GLU A 127 25.68 11.23 6.14
N THR A 128 24.97 12.36 6.06
CA THR A 128 25.61 13.69 5.97
C THR A 128 26.44 14.00 7.22
N ALA A 129 25.91 13.71 8.42
CA ALA A 129 26.62 13.92 9.67
C ALA A 129 27.88 13.05 9.77
N ARG A 130 27.80 11.79 9.32
CA ARG A 130 28.96 10.89 9.25
C ARG A 130 30.04 11.43 8.33
N ASN A 131 29.67 11.83 7.11
CA ASN A 131 30.62 12.35 6.12
C ASN A 131 31.28 13.66 6.58
N GLN A 132 30.54 14.52 7.28
CA GLN A 132 31.11 15.72 7.91
C GLN A 132 32.11 15.37 9.01
N ALA A 133 31.79 14.38 9.87
CA ALA A 133 32.70 13.94 10.91
C ALA A 133 34.00 13.34 10.34
N GLU A 134 33.92 12.48 9.33
CA GLU A 134 35.08 11.90 8.64
C GLU A 134 35.96 12.99 7.98
N SER A 135 35.33 14.00 7.35
CA SER A 135 36.02 15.13 6.74
C SER A 135 36.74 16.02 7.78
N MET A 136 36.12 16.24 8.95
CA MET A 136 36.73 17.01 10.03
C MET A 136 37.95 16.29 10.64
N VAL A 137 37.88 14.97 10.81
CA VAL A 137 39.01 14.16 11.29
C VAL A 137 40.16 14.23 10.29
N THR A 138 39.88 14.02 9.00
CA THR A 138 40.89 14.08 7.93
C THR A 138 41.54 15.45 7.82
N SER A 139 40.74 16.52 7.94
CA SER A 139 41.25 17.90 7.92
C SER A 139 42.13 18.20 9.13
N LYS A 140 41.76 17.70 10.32
CA LYS A 140 42.54 17.87 11.54
C LYS A 140 43.90 17.16 11.46
N ILE A 141 43.95 15.97 10.87
CA ILE A 141 45.19 15.22 10.65
C ILE A 141 46.09 15.97 9.65
N THR A 142 45.53 16.43 8.53
CA THR A 142 46.28 17.16 7.49
C THR A 142 46.77 18.54 7.95
N ALA A 143 46.07 19.20 8.87
CA ALA A 143 46.45 20.53 9.38
C ALA A 143 47.61 20.51 10.39
N MET A 144 47.99 19.34 10.93
CA MET A 144 49.18 19.22 11.77
C MET A 144 50.42 19.15 10.88
N ALA A 145 51.40 20.01 11.11
CA ALA A 145 52.66 19.96 10.36
C ALA A 145 53.30 18.56 10.54
N PRO A 146 53.68 17.89 9.45
CA PRO A 146 54.22 16.53 9.52
C PRO A 146 55.55 16.55 10.25
N MET A 147 55.71 15.67 11.23
CA MET A 147 56.97 15.54 11.95
C MET A 147 57.89 14.56 11.20
N VAL A 148 59.17 14.93 11.08
CA VAL A 148 60.19 14.07 10.46
C VAL A 148 60.91 13.29 11.56
N TRP A 149 60.74 11.97 11.56
CA TRP A 149 61.40 11.03 12.46
C TRP A 149 62.65 10.47 11.80
N ILE A 150 63.76 10.37 12.54
CA ILE A 150 65.02 9.86 12.01
C ILE A 150 65.19 8.39 12.39
N HIS A 151 65.39 7.54 11.38
CA HIS A 151 65.70 6.12 11.54
C HIS A 151 67.20 5.87 11.33
N HIS A 152 67.86 5.29 12.34
CA HIS A 152 69.30 5.00 12.31
C HIS A 152 69.65 3.57 11.87
N GLY A 153 68.66 2.71 11.61
CA GLY A 153 68.88 1.32 11.18
C GLY A 153 68.94 1.13 9.67
N THR A 154 69.30 -0.08 9.24
CA THR A 154 69.25 -0.53 7.84
C THR A 154 67.91 -1.23 7.55
N GLY A 155 67.40 -1.14 6.32
CA GLY A 155 66.13 -1.76 5.92
C GLY A 155 64.89 -0.90 6.22
N THR A 156 63.70 -1.43 5.91
CA THR A 156 62.43 -0.73 6.09
C THR A 156 62.10 -0.61 7.59
N PRO A 157 61.95 0.60 8.14
CA PRO A 157 61.58 0.79 9.54
C PRO A 157 60.19 0.20 9.81
N THR A 158 60.00 -0.37 10.99
CA THR A 158 58.67 -0.76 11.47
C THR A 158 58.06 0.35 12.32
N LEU A 159 56.74 0.55 12.22
CA LEU A 159 56.05 1.59 12.99
C LEU A 159 56.20 1.41 14.53
N ALA A 160 56.40 0.17 14.99
CA ALA A 160 56.67 -0.15 16.39
C ALA A 160 57.92 0.54 16.96
N SER A 161 58.89 0.90 16.11
CA SER A 161 60.10 1.62 16.50
C SER A 161 59.84 3.12 16.76
N PHE A 162 58.66 3.61 16.40
CA PHE A 162 58.24 5.01 16.49
C PHE A 162 56.86 5.12 17.15
N PRO A 163 56.73 4.81 18.46
CA PRO A 163 55.44 4.74 19.14
C PRO A 163 54.69 6.10 19.20
N GLY A 164 55.39 7.21 18.94
CA GLY A 164 54.78 8.54 18.85
C GLY A 164 54.45 9.00 17.42
N ALA A 165 54.81 8.23 16.38
CA ALA A 165 54.55 8.61 15.00
C ALA A 165 53.05 8.52 14.69
N ARG A 166 52.55 9.53 13.98
CA ARG A 166 51.12 9.67 13.64
C ARG A 166 50.94 9.62 12.13
N VAL A 167 49.72 9.32 11.70
CA VAL A 167 49.31 9.41 10.29
C VAL A 167 49.69 10.79 9.73
N GLY A 168 50.39 10.81 8.60
CA GLY A 168 50.92 12.02 7.97
C GLY A 168 52.37 12.36 8.34
N ASP A 169 52.95 11.79 9.40
CA ASP A 169 54.38 11.96 9.72
C ASP A 169 55.27 11.25 8.68
N VAL A 170 56.54 11.68 8.59
CA VAL A 170 57.54 11.12 7.68
C VAL A 170 58.64 10.45 8.49
N ILE A 171 58.95 9.19 8.20
CA ILE A 171 60.12 8.51 8.74
C ILE A 171 61.21 8.56 7.68
N ARG A 172 62.36 9.18 7.99
CA ARG A 172 63.51 9.29 7.09
C ARG A 172 64.67 8.46 7.63
N ARG A 173 65.23 7.57 6.81
CA ARG A 173 66.44 6.82 7.14
C ARG A 173 67.69 7.68 6.95
N MET A 174 68.53 7.73 7.98
CA MET A 174 69.71 8.60 7.99
C MET A 174 70.78 8.18 6.98
N SER A 175 70.91 6.89 6.70
CA SER A 175 72.01 6.35 5.88
C SER A 175 71.91 6.72 4.40
N ASP A 176 70.70 6.88 3.86
CA ASP A 176 70.46 7.09 2.42
C ASP A 176 69.30 8.05 2.11
N GLY A 177 68.67 8.62 3.14
CA GLY A 177 67.59 9.58 2.98
C GLY A 177 66.27 8.99 2.51
N GLN A 178 66.11 7.66 2.47
CA GLN A 178 64.84 7.04 2.08
C GLN A 178 63.73 7.45 3.05
N GLU A 179 62.55 7.78 2.52
CA GLU A 179 61.40 8.25 3.28
C GLU A 179 60.22 7.30 3.18
N TRP A 180 59.49 7.18 4.28
CA TRP A 180 58.19 6.51 4.37
C TRP A 180 57.19 7.45 5.03
N ARG A 181 56.01 7.58 4.42
CA ARG A 181 54.88 8.27 5.04
C ARG A 181 54.09 7.30 5.89
N VAL A 182 53.63 7.77 7.04
CA VAL A 182 52.70 7.01 7.86
C VAL A 182 51.30 7.19 7.27
N ASP A 183 50.81 6.15 6.59
CA ASP A 183 49.45 6.09 6.04
C ASP A 183 48.41 5.76 7.13
N PRO A 184 47.12 6.10 6.93
CA PRO A 184 46.04 5.80 7.86
C PRO A 184 45.79 4.31 8.12
#